data_AF-A0A7X9YJV0-F1
#
_entry.id   AF-A0A7X9YJV0-F1
#
_cell.length_a   1.000
_cell.length_b   1.000
_cell.length_c   1.000
_cell.angle_alpha   90.00
_cell.angle_beta   90.00
_cell.angle_gamma   90.00
#
_symmetry.space_group_name_H-M   'P 1'
#
loop_
_entity.id
_entity.type
_entity.pdbx_description
1 polymer ?
#
loop_
_entity_poly.entity_id
_entity_poly.type
_entity_poly.pdbx_seq_one_letter_code
_entity_poly.pdbx_strand_id
1 'polypeptide(L)'
;MKYSNKVDWCSCNQGWIEIKKNSRNGQLFFKCSECMAEFNLYEDINRLARDITRDENPLDPSNIEIIKHEYYKLIIKEWENKYLIRNDNKVIKKWNDEKREFERI
;
A
#
# COMPACT_ATOMS: atom_id res chain seq x y z
N MET A 1 5.00 -6.34 -12.54
CA MET A 1 3.79 -6.64 -11.74
C MET A 1 3.06 -5.33 -11.50
N LYS A 2 1.72 -5.33 -11.54
CA LYS A 2 0.89 -4.11 -11.51
C LYS A 2 1.01 -3.31 -10.20
N TYR A 3 1.47 -3.94 -9.11
CA TYR A 3 1.62 -3.33 -7.79
C TYR A 3 2.90 -3.79 -7.08
N SER A 4 4.03 -3.13 -7.37
CA SER A 4 5.36 -3.58 -6.89
C SER A 4 5.59 -3.25 -5.40
N ASN A 5 4.88 -2.25 -4.86
CA ASN A 5 5.11 -1.73 -3.52
C ASN A 5 3.82 -1.75 -2.67
N LYS A 6 2.98 -2.77 -2.83
CA LYS A 6 1.73 -2.93 -2.08
C LYS A 6 1.98 -3.20 -0.60
N VAL A 7 1.31 -2.46 0.27
CA VAL A 7 1.48 -2.54 1.74
C VAL A 7 0.20 -2.89 2.49
N ASP A 8 -0.96 -2.58 1.92
CA ASP A 8 -2.26 -2.90 2.51
C ASP A 8 -3.36 -2.85 1.44
N TRP A 9 -4.56 -3.27 1.81
CA TRP A 9 -5.75 -3.16 0.99
C TRP A 9 -6.65 -2.04 1.49
N CYS A 10 -7.06 -1.18 0.56
CA CYS A 10 -7.82 -0.01 0.93
C CYS A 10 -9.20 -0.36 1.49
N SER A 11 -9.67 0.44 2.44
CA SER A 11 -11.01 0.34 3.02
C SER A 11 -12.12 0.60 2.00
N CYS A 12 -11.83 1.26 0.87
CA CYS A 12 -12.75 1.38 -0.26
C CYS A 12 -13.09 0.03 -0.91
N ASN A 13 -12.33 -1.03 -0.58
CA ASN A 13 -12.44 -2.38 -1.14
C ASN A 13 -12.28 -2.47 -2.66
N GLN A 14 -11.62 -1.51 -3.29
CA GLN A 14 -11.42 -1.49 -4.74
C GLN A 14 -9.94 -1.69 -5.15
N GLY A 15 -8.97 -1.28 -4.31
CA GLY A 15 -7.57 -1.27 -4.70
C GLY A 15 -6.55 -1.47 -3.58
N TRP A 16 -5.30 -1.68 -4.01
CA TRP A 16 -4.14 -1.75 -3.13
C TRP A 16 -3.71 -0.35 -2.70
N ILE A 17 -3.21 -0.27 -1.47
CA ILE A 17 -2.43 0.87 -1.00
C ILE A 17 -0.97 0.57 -1.28
N GLU A 18 -0.31 1.48 -1.98
CA GLU A 18 1.08 1.37 -2.37
C GLU A 18 1.93 2.50 -1.79
N ILE A 19 3.21 2.23 -1.62
CA ILE A 19 4.20 3.28 -1.37
C ILE A 19 4.43 4.03 -2.68
N LYS A 20 4.21 5.34 -2.66
CA LYS A 20 4.44 6.25 -3.78
C LYS A 20 5.37 7.38 -3.37
N LYS A 21 5.99 8.00 -4.37
CA LYS A 21 6.89 9.14 -4.22
C LYS A 21 6.24 10.38 -4.82
N ASN A 22 6.13 11.44 -4.03
CA ASN A 22 5.64 12.72 -4.52
C ASN A 22 6.62 13.28 -5.56
N SER A 23 6.12 13.59 -6.75
CA SER A 23 6.87 14.08 -7.91
C SER A 23 7.52 15.44 -7.69
N ARG A 24 6.96 16.27 -6.78
CA ARG A 24 7.41 17.65 -6.55
C ARG A 24 8.52 17.73 -5.51
N ASN A 25 8.38 17.01 -4.39
CA ASN A 25 9.31 17.11 -3.26
C ASN A 25 10.04 15.81 -2.93
N GLY A 26 9.74 14.72 -3.63
CA GLY A 26 10.37 13.41 -3.41
C GLY A 26 9.95 12.68 -2.14
N GLN A 27 8.99 13.20 -1.38
CA GLN A 27 8.53 12.59 -0.14
C GLN A 27 7.78 11.27 -0.44
N LEU A 28 8.08 10.22 0.32
CA LEU A 28 7.32 8.99 0.27
C LEU A 28 6.02 9.11 1.05
N PHE A 29 4.95 8.57 0.49
CA PHE A 29 3.62 8.51 1.09
C PHE A 29 2.89 7.25 0.61
N PHE A 30 1.70 7.00 1.14
CA PHE A 30 0.89 5.84 0.77
C PHE A 30 -0.33 6.30 -0.02
N LYS A 31 -0.66 5.60 -1.10
CA LYS A 31 -1.80 5.95 -1.96
C LYS A 31 -2.57 4.72 -2.41
N CYS A 32 -3.90 4.79 -2.39
CA CYS A 32 -4.76 3.78 -2.99
C CYS A 32 -4.76 3.90 -4.52
N SER A 33 -4.65 2.77 -5.22
CA SER A 33 -4.67 2.71 -6.68
C SER A 33 -6.01 3.11 -7.33
N GLU A 34 -7.13 2.98 -6.61
CA GLU A 34 -8.48 3.20 -7.18
C GLU A 34 -9.17 4.46 -6.64
N CYS A 35 -9.31 4.58 -5.32
CA CYS A 35 -10.06 5.70 -4.72
C CYS A 35 -9.20 6.95 -4.46
N MET A 36 -7.91 6.91 -4.84
CA MET A 36 -6.94 7.99 -4.65
C MET A 36 -6.72 8.44 -3.19
N ALA A 37 -7.25 7.73 -2.19
CA ALA A 37 -6.99 8.02 -0.78
C ALA A 37 -5.49 8.00 -0.48
N GLU A 38 -5.01 9.00 0.25
CA GLU A 38 -3.59 9.20 0.55
C GLU A 38 -3.32 9.24 2.06
N PHE A 39 -2.17 8.70 2.48
CA PHE A 39 -1.77 8.61 3.89
C PHE A 39 -0.30 9.01 4.07
N ASN A 40 -0.01 9.74 5.16
CA ASN A 40 1.36 10.08 5.55
C ASN A 40 2.11 8.86 6.08
N LEU A 41 1.44 8.16 7.00
CA LEU A 41 1.98 7.10 7.80
C LEU A 41 1.18 5.84 7.55
N TYR A 42 1.84 4.69 7.68
CA TYR A 42 1.18 3.40 7.51
C TYR A 42 0.06 3.20 8.54
N GLU A 43 0.26 3.71 9.76
CA GLU A 43 -0.70 3.63 10.86
C GLU A 43 -1.99 4.40 10.59
N ASP A 44 -1.95 5.37 9.65
CA ASP A 44 -3.12 6.15 9.27
C ASP A 44 -4.04 5.41 8.30
N ILE A 45 -3.59 4.32 7.66
CA ILE A 45 -4.37 3.54 6.69
C ILE A 45 -5.69 3.02 7.29
N ASN A 46 -5.68 2.68 8.59
CA ASN A 46 -6.87 2.20 9.30
C ASN A 46 -7.70 3.31 9.95
N ARG A 47 -7.21 4.55 9.89
CA ARG A 47 -7.97 5.73 10.32
C ARG A 47 -8.74 6.25 9.11
N LEU A 48 -9.96 6.75 9.31
CA LEU A 48 -10.78 7.33 8.24
C LEU A 48 -9.90 8.26 7.38
N ALA A 49 -9.67 7.86 6.13
CA ALA A 49 -8.80 8.58 5.22
C ALA A 49 -9.29 10.03 5.11
N ARG A 50 -8.38 10.98 5.26
CA ARG A 50 -8.65 12.35 4.83
C ARG A 50 -8.28 12.40 3.36
N ASP A 51 -9.23 12.75 2.50
CA ASP A 51 -8.96 13.10 1.10
C ASP A 51 -8.02 14.30 1.06
N ILE A 52 -6.73 14.03 1.08
CA ILE A 52 -5.67 15.00 0.85
C ILE A 52 -5.04 14.58 -0.47
N THR A 53 -5.37 15.27 -1.55
CA THR A 53 -4.66 15.09 -2.82
C THR A 53 -3.30 15.80 -2.73
N ARG A 54 -2.22 15.06 -2.52
CA ARG A 54 -0.84 15.61 -2.46
C ARG A 54 -0.20 15.67 -3.83
N ASP A 55 -0.50 14.68 -4.65
CA ASP A 55 0.07 14.55 -5.97
C ASP A 55 -0.86 13.74 -6.88
N GLU A 56 -1.28 14.35 -7.97
CA GLU A 56 -2.09 13.70 -9.00
C GLU A 56 -1.28 12.66 -9.77
N ASN A 57 0.03 12.87 -9.93
CA ASN A 57 0.91 12.04 -10.75
C ASN A 57 2.16 11.59 -9.97
N PRO A 58 2.00 10.84 -8.88
CA PRO A 58 3.13 10.38 -8.10
C PRO A 58 3.94 9.33 -8.85
N LEU A 59 5.22 9.27 -8.51
CA LEU A 59 6.18 8.32 -9.08
C LEU A 59 6.27 7.06 -8.22
N ASP A 60 6.77 5.97 -8.81
CA ASP A 60 7.19 4.81 -8.04
C ASP A 60 8.54 5.07 -7.36
N PRO A 61 8.68 4.80 -6.06
CA PRO A 61 9.96 4.90 -5.38
C PRO A 61 10.91 3.76 -5.80
N SER A 62 12.21 4.05 -5.77
CA SER A 62 13.24 3.03 -5.93
C SER A 62 13.39 2.16 -4.69
N ASN A 63 13.93 0.94 -4.86
CA ASN A 63 14.22 0.04 -3.74
C ASN A 63 15.13 0.68 -2.70
N ILE A 64 16.09 1.51 -3.11
CA ILE A 64 17.00 2.22 -2.21
C ILE A 64 16.23 3.19 -1.31
N GLU A 65 15.27 3.94 -1.87
CA GLU A 65 14.44 4.85 -1.09
C GLU A 65 13.55 4.11 -0.09
N ILE A 66 12.93 3.01 -0.52
CA ILE A 66 12.11 2.16 0.34
C ILE A 66 12.92 1.62 1.54
N ILE A 67 14.14 1.14 1.30
CA ILE A 67 15.02 0.61 2.35
C ILE A 67 15.46 1.72 3.30
N LYS A 68 15.86 2.89 2.78
CA LYS A 68 16.29 4.04 3.59
C LYS A 68 15.20 4.53 4.55
N HIS A 69 13.93 4.44 4.14
CA HIS A 69 12.77 4.80 4.97
C HIS A 69 12.23 3.64 5.82
N GLU A 70 12.93 2.50 5.85
CA GLU A 70 12.49 1.27 6.51
C GLU A 70 11.12 0.74 6.06
N TYR A 71 10.60 1.18 4.91
CA TYR A 71 9.28 0.77 4.42
C TYR A 71 9.27 -0.61 3.80
N TYR A 72 10.44 -1.19 3.53
CA TYR A 72 10.55 -2.56 3.01
C TYR A 72 9.80 -3.57 3.89
N LYS A 73 9.83 -3.37 5.21
CA LYS A 73 9.15 -4.21 6.22
C LYS A 73 7.62 -4.17 6.10
N LEU A 74 7.07 -3.13 5.47
CA LEU A 74 5.64 -2.91 5.31
C LEU A 74 5.08 -3.57 4.03
N ILE A 75 5.94 -3.90 3.07
CA ILE A 75 5.53 -4.50 1.81
C ILE A 75 4.99 -5.91 2.05
N ILE A 76 3.89 -6.25 1.39
CA ILE A 76 3.28 -7.58 1.43
C ILE A 76 4.20 -8.56 0.73
N LYS A 77 4.67 -9.56 1.48
CA LYS A 77 5.56 -10.63 1.04
C LYS A 77 4.78 -11.73 0.33
N GLU A 78 3.73 -12.22 0.99
CA GLU A 78 3.00 -13.40 0.55
C GLU A 78 1.59 -13.45 1.14
N TRP A 79 0.81 -14.37 0.58
CA TRP A 79 -0.50 -14.76 1.09
C TRP A 79 -0.44 -16.21 1.58
N GLU A 80 -0.42 -16.40 2.89
CA GLU A 80 -0.39 -17.74 3.50
C GLU A 80 -1.70 -17.99 4.25
N ASN A 81 -2.37 -19.11 4.01
CA ASN A 81 -3.58 -19.51 4.75
C ASN A 81 -4.68 -18.43 4.84
N LYS A 82 -4.84 -17.64 3.77
CA LYS A 82 -5.77 -16.50 3.70
C LYS A 82 -5.33 -15.22 4.42
N TYR A 83 -4.10 -15.17 4.91
CA TYR A 83 -3.53 -14.01 5.59
C TYR A 83 -2.61 -13.23 4.68
N LEU A 84 -2.75 -11.91 4.69
CA LEU A 84 -1.76 -11.00 4.11
C LEU A 84 -0.60 -10.87 5.10
N ILE A 85 0.60 -11.24 4.66
CA ILE A 85 1.81 -11.24 5.49
C ILE A 85 2.80 -10.25 4.89
N ARG A 86 3.38 -9.39 5.73
CA ARG A 86 4.43 -8.45 5.32
C ARG A 86 5.82 -9.08 5.36
N ASN A 87 6.79 -8.38 4.81
CA ASN A 87 8.21 -8.78 4.88
C ASN A 87 8.75 -8.90 6.31
N ASP A 88 8.15 -8.26 7.33
CA ASP A 88 8.47 -8.48 8.74
C ASP A 88 7.73 -9.66 9.40
N ASN A 89 7.09 -10.52 8.59
CA ASN A 89 6.26 -11.65 9.00
C ASN A 89 5.06 -11.27 9.88
N LYS A 90 4.65 -9.98 9.90
CA LYS A 90 3.40 -9.59 10.55
C LYS A 90 2.21 -9.88 9.65
N VAL A 91 1.19 -10.48 10.27
CA VAL A 91 -0.13 -10.67 9.67
C VAL A 91 -0.87 -9.33 9.71
N ILE A 92 -1.25 -8.83 8.53
CA ILE A 92 -2.03 -7.58 8.38
C ILE A 92 -3.51 -7.88 8.57
N LYS A 93 -4.00 -8.89 7.85
CA LYS A 93 -5.44 -9.16 7.75
C LYS A 93 -5.69 -10.60 7.32
N LYS A 94 -6.77 -11.18 7.83
CA LYS A 94 -7.36 -12.42 7.32
C LYS A 94 -8.42 -12.05 6.27
N TRP A 95 -8.27 -12.55 5.06
CA TRP A 95 -9.29 -12.41 4.02
C TRP A 95 -10.21 -13.62 4.00
N ASN A 96 -11.49 -13.38 3.69
CA ASN A 96 -12.45 -14.41 3.32
C ASN A 96 -12.24 -14.81 1.85
N ASP A 97 -12.68 -16.03 1.48
CA ASP A 97 -12.42 -16.62 0.16
C ASP A 97 -12.92 -15.76 -1.02
N GLU A 98 -13.99 -15.00 -0.81
CA GLU A 98 -14.61 -14.11 -1.80
C GLU A 98 -13.68 -12.97 -2.25
N LYS A 99 -12.70 -12.56 -1.43
CA LYS A 99 -11.76 -11.48 -1.79
C LYS A 99 -10.57 -11.95 -2.64
N ARG A 100 -10.46 -13.25 -2.93
CA ARG A 100 -9.38 -13.82 -3.75
C ARG A 100 -9.49 -13.42 -5.24
N GLU A 101 -10.68 -13.06 -5.72
CA GLU A 101 -10.91 -12.73 -7.13
C GLU A 101 -10.26 -11.40 -7.56
N PHE A 102 -9.99 -10.49 -6.62
CA PHE A 102 -9.44 -9.15 -6.91
C PHE A 102 -7.94 -9.13 -7.26
N GLU A 103 -7.21 -10.25 -7.10
CA GLU A 103 -5.83 -10.38 -7.57
C GLU A 103 -5.70 -10.83 -9.03
N ARG A 104 -6.81 -11.22 -9.68
CA ARG A 104 -6.80 -11.71 -11.08
C ARG A 104 -6.94 -10.60 -12.14
N ILE A 105 -6.98 -9.32 -11.75
CA ILE A 105 -7.13 -8.12 -12.60
C ILE A 105 -5.89 -7.23 -12.51
#